data_AF-Q3V820-F1
#
_entry.id   AF-Q3V820-F1
#
_cell.length_a   1.000
_cell.length_b   1.000
_cell.length_c   1.000
_cell.angle_alpha   90.00
_cell.angle_beta   90.00
_cell.angle_gamma   90.00
#
_symmetry.space_group_name_H-M   'P 1'
#
loop_
_entity.id
_entity.type
_entity.pdbx_description
1 polymer ?
#
loop_
_entity_poly.entity_id
_entity_poly.type
_entity_poly.pdbx_seq_one_letter_code
_entity_poly.pdbx_strand_id
1 'polypeptide(L)' 'MNVTAGLPIIRTSVDHGTAFDIAGKGIADEGSMIAAIELAGRLSGVGQQM' A
#
# COMPACT_ATOMS: atom_id res chain seq x y z
N MET A 1 -2.41 6.13 -2.37
CA MET A 1 -1.19 5.34 -2.10
C MET A 1 0.07 6.19 -2.30
N ASN A 2 1.17 5.88 -1.61
CA ASN A 2 2.45 6.58 -1.70
C ASN A 2 3.59 5.66 -2.19
N VAL A 3 4.58 6.24 -2.86
CA VAL A 3 5.83 5.57 -3.32
C VAL A 3 7.02 6.40 -2.90
N THR A 4 8.08 5.75 -2.40
CA THR A 4 9.35 6.45 -2.10
C THR A 4 10.39 6.16 -3.16
N ALA A 5 10.84 7.22 -3.86
CA ALA A 5 11.92 7.15 -4.82
C ALA A 5 13.30 7.27 -4.14
N GLY A 6 14.32 6.65 -4.74
CA GLY A 6 15.73 6.78 -4.32
C GLY A 6 16.21 5.79 -3.25
N LEU A 7 15.34 4.89 -2.76
CA LEU A 7 15.76 3.78 -1.89
C LEU A 7 16.30 2.60 -2.71
N PRO A 8 17.24 1.79 -2.15
CA PRO A 8 17.73 0.58 -2.81
C PRO A 8 16.73 -0.59 -2.76
N ILE A 9 15.49 -0.33 -2.32
CA ILE A 9 14.40 -1.29 -2.24
C ILE A 9 13.11 -0.63 -2.73
N ILE A 10 12.15 -1.46 -3.17
CA ILE A 10 10.80 -1.01 -3.46
C ILE A 10 10.09 -0.70 -2.15
N ARG A 11 9.58 0.53 -2.01
CA ARG A 11 8.79 0.95 -0.85
C ARG A 11 7.54 1.68 -1.31
N THR A 12 6.40 1.06 -1.07
CA THR A 12 5.07 1.66 -1.17
C THR A 12 4.46 1.80 0.22
N SER A 13 3.45 2.66 0.38
CA SER A 13 2.66 2.73 1.61
C SER A 13 1.24 3.22 1.35
N VAL A 14 0.37 3.04 2.34
CA VAL A 14 -0.94 3.70 2.38
C VAL A 14 -0.79 5.23 2.37
N ASP A 15 -1.86 5.92 1.98
CA ASP A 15 -2.00 7.39 1.95
C ASP A 15 -2.77 7.97 3.15
N HIS A 16 -3.18 7.13 4.10
CA HIS A 16 -3.83 7.53 5.34
C HIS A 16 -2.94 7.29 6.56
N GLY A 17 -3.33 7.87 7.70
CA GLY A 17 -2.68 7.68 9.00
C GLY A 17 -3.17 6.43 9.74
N THR A 18 -2.99 6.42 11.06
CA THR A 18 -3.29 5.26 11.93
C THR A 18 -4.77 5.03 12.21
N ALA A 19 -5.63 6.04 12.03
CA ALA A 19 -7.07 5.94 12.21
C ALA A 19 -7.49 5.33 13.57
N PHE A 20 -6.86 5.78 14.67
CA PHE A 20 -7.07 5.21 16.01
C PHE A 20 -8.52 5.31 16.51
N ASP A 21 -9.24 6.34 16.06
CA ASP A 21 -10.66 6.56 16.35
C ASP A 21 -11.57 5.47 15.77
N ILE A 22 -11.11 4.70 14.77
CA ILE A 22 -11.86 3.61 14.14
C ILE A 22 -11.20 2.23 14.28
N ALA A 23 -10.08 2.12 15.00
CA ALA A 23 -9.41 0.86 15.23
C ALA A 23 -10.34 -0.17 15.90
N GLY A 24 -10.39 -1.39 15.33
CA GLY A 24 -11.24 -2.47 15.84
C GLY A 24 -12.74 -2.35 15.53
N LYS A 25 -13.18 -1.31 14.83
CA LYS A 25 -14.60 -1.11 14.50
C LYS A 25 -15.05 -1.79 13.19
N GLY A 26 -14.12 -2.33 12.40
CA GLY A 26 -14.43 -3.01 11.13
C GLY A 26 -14.93 -2.08 10.02
N ILE A 27 -14.63 -0.78 10.11
CA ILE A 27 -15.06 0.26 9.16
C ILE A 27 -13.89 0.98 8.46
N ALA A 28 -12.68 0.44 8.59
CA ALA A 28 -11.52 0.99 7.89
C ALA A 28 -11.61 0.64 6.40
N ASP A 29 -11.31 1.61 5.52
CA ASP A 29 -11.20 1.38 4.09
C ASP A 29 -9.81 0.79 3.76
N GLU A 30 -9.79 -0.38 3.16
CA GLU A 30 -8.56 -1.10 2.79
C GLU A 30 -8.02 -0.73 1.40
N GLY A 31 -8.74 0.08 0.62
CA GLY A 31 -8.42 0.33 -0.79
C GLY A 31 -7.00 0.86 -1.01
N SER A 32 -6.55 1.76 -0.13
CA SER A 32 -5.19 2.29 -0.16
C SER A 32 -4.10 1.24 0.08
N MET A 33 -4.38 0.28 0.97
CA MET A 33 -3.46 -0.82 1.29
C MET A 33 -3.35 -1.80 0.12
N ILE A 34 -4.48 -2.18 -0.47
CA ILE A 34 -4.52 -3.04 -1.66
C ILE A 34 -3.70 -2.41 -2.79
N ALA A 35 -3.98 -1.14 -3.11
CA ALA A 35 -3.27 -0.42 -4.17
C ALA A 35 -1.75 -0.35 -3.93
N ALA A 36 -1.32 -0.14 -2.68
CA ALA A 36 0.10 -0.12 -2.33
C ALA A 36 0.78 -1.48 -2.52
N ILE A 37 0.11 -2.58 -2.17
CA ILE A 37 0.63 -3.95 -2.33
C ILE A 37 0.70 -4.32 -3.82
N GLU A 38 -0.36 -4.05 -4.58
CA GLU A 38 -0.40 -4.34 -6.02
C GLU A 38 0.70 -3.59 -6.78
N LEU A 39 0.88 -2.31 -6.46
CA LEU A 39 1.95 -1.52 -7.08
C LEU A 39 3.33 -2.10 -6.74
N ALA A 40 3.56 -2.52 -5.49
CA ALA A 40 4.82 -3.16 -5.13
C ALA A 40 5.07 -4.46 -5.92
N GLY A 41 4.02 -5.27 -6.13
CA GLY A 41 4.09 -6.48 -6.97
C GLY A 41 4.39 -6.19 -8.44
N ARG A 42 3.83 -5.11 -8.99
CA ARG A 42 4.12 -4.66 -10.36
C ARG A 42 5.58 -4.18 -10.49
N LEU A 43 6.06 -3.41 -9.51
CA LEU A 43 7.44 -2.88 -9.51
C LEU A 43 8.49 -3.96 -9.24
N SER A 44 8.15 -5.02 -8.51
CA SER A 44 9.08 -6.13 -8.21
C SER A 44 9.24 -7.12 -9.37
N GLY A 45 8.41 -7.00 -10.41
CA GLY A 45 8.38 -7.93 -11.53
C GLY A 45 7.66 -9.26 -11.22
N VAL A 46 7.18 -9.46 -9.97
CA VAL A 46 6.45 -10.66 -9.56
C VAL A 46 5.01 -10.66 -10.11
N GLY A 47 4.47 -9.50 -10.49
CA GLY A 47 3.09 -9.31 -10.96
C GLY A 47 2.92 -9.03 -12.46
N GLN A 48 3.88 -9.36 -13.34
CA GLN A 48 3.68 -9.22 -14.79
C GLN A 48 2.89 -10.40 -15.39
N GLN A 49 1.64 -10.60 -14.96
CA GLN A 49 0.59 -11.38 -15.66
C GLN A 49 -0.67 -11.46 -14.79
N MET A 50 -1.57 -10.50 -15.02
CA MET A 50 -3.03 -10.53 -14.84
C MET A 50 -3.60 -9.56 -15.90
#